data_AF-A0A0C9TU77-F1
#
_entry.id   AF-A0A0C9TU77-F1
#
_cell.length_a   1.000
_cell.length_b   1.000
_cell.length_c   1.000
_cell.angle_alpha   90.00
_cell.angle_beta   90.00
_cell.angle_gamma   90.00
#
_symmetry.space_group_name_H-M   'P 1'
#
loop_
_entity.id
_entity.type
_entity.pdbx_description
1 polymer ?
#
loop_
_entity_poly.entity_id
_entity_poly.type
_entity_poly.pdbx_seq_one_letter_code
_entity_poly.pdbx_strand_id
1 'polypeptide(L)'
;MAGPVTNNDTKNSKLVSQLLDQLKEVANSLPTTLPDGTKDGPIAIHLSNLSVDEEEGPFYSFNRAWELVFQCTDTEKRKLIVRRKYGLKMVHSFTTHFVKLKGIEANGNLVLIAEHLKTLLQLITEV
;
A
#
# COMPACT_ATOMS: atom_id res chain seq x y z
N MET A 1 -4.12 13.57 22.43
CA MET A 1 -2.68 13.90 22.35
C MET A 1 -1.96 12.65 21.88
N ALA A 2 -1.19 12.71 20.78
CA ALA A 2 -0.37 11.58 20.35
C ALA A 2 0.78 11.40 21.36
N GLY A 3 0.93 10.20 21.91
CA GLY A 3 2.03 9.86 22.83
C GLY A 3 3.40 9.97 22.15
N PRO A 4 4.50 9.92 22.92
CA PRO A 4 5.84 9.95 22.35
C PRO A 4 6.06 8.77 21.40
N VAL A 5 6.66 9.06 20.23
CA VAL A 5 7.06 8.04 19.24
C VAL A 5 7.97 7.02 19.92
N THR A 6 7.60 5.76 19.86
CA THR A 6 8.34 4.68 20.53
C THR A 6 9.46 4.13 19.65
N ASN A 7 10.41 3.40 20.26
CA ASN A 7 11.43 2.65 19.51
C ASN A 7 10.81 1.64 18.53
N ASN A 8 9.62 1.13 18.84
CA ASN A 8 8.88 0.23 17.97
C ASN A 8 8.34 0.95 16.73
N ASP A 9 7.85 2.18 16.90
CA ASP A 9 7.34 2.99 15.78
C ASP A 9 8.46 3.34 14.80
N THR A 10 9.64 3.67 15.33
CA THR A 10 10.85 3.90 14.51
C THR A 10 11.24 2.65 13.71
N LYS A 11 11.23 1.47 14.37
CA LYS A 11 11.52 0.18 13.71
C LYS A 11 10.51 -0.14 12.62
N ASN A 12 9.22 0.05 12.90
CA ASN A 12 8.14 -0.24 11.97
C ASN A 12 8.13 0.74 10.78
N SER A 13 8.41 2.01 11.02
CA SER A 13 8.59 3.01 9.95
C SER A 13 9.75 2.65 9.02
N LYS A 14 10.88 2.18 9.58
CA LYS A 14 12.01 1.68 8.79
C LYS A 14 11.62 0.44 7.96
N LEU A 15 10.89 -0.51 8.55
CA LEU A 15 10.40 -1.69 7.83
C LEU A 15 9.48 -1.30 6.67
N VAL A 16 8.50 -0.43 6.91
CA VAL A 16 7.58 0.05 5.88
C VAL A 16 8.35 0.75 4.76
N SER A 17 9.35 1.57 5.09
CA SER A 17 10.22 2.22 4.11
C SER A 17 10.96 1.21 3.23
N GLN A 18 11.54 0.17 3.83
CA GLN A 18 12.22 -0.91 3.08
C GLN A 18 11.26 -1.65 2.15
N LEU A 19 10.03 -1.93 2.59
CA LEU A 19 9.02 -2.60 1.77
C LEU A 19 8.55 -1.71 0.60
N LEU A 20 8.45 -0.40 0.82
CA LEU A 20 8.15 0.56 -0.25
C LEU A 20 9.27 0.62 -1.29
N ASP A 21 10.54 0.65 -0.86
CA ASP A 21 11.68 0.60 -1.77
C ASP A 21 11.68 -0.69 -2.60
N GLN A 22 11.43 -1.84 -1.98
CA GLN A 22 11.27 -3.12 -2.69
C GLN A 22 10.11 -3.09 -3.70
N LEU A 23 8.95 -2.55 -3.31
CA LEU A 23 7.80 -2.44 -4.21
C LEU A 23 8.13 -1.56 -5.43
N LYS A 24 8.88 -0.47 -5.22
CA LYS A 24 9.34 0.40 -6.30
C LYS A 24 10.32 -0.31 -7.23
N GLU A 25 11.28 -1.04 -6.68
CA GLU A 25 12.24 -1.83 -7.47
C GLU A 25 11.53 -2.88 -8.34
N VAL A 26 10.64 -3.66 -7.72
CA VAL A 26 9.83 -4.66 -8.41
C VAL A 26 8.97 -4.01 -9.50
N ALA A 27 8.28 -2.90 -9.21
CA ALA A 27 7.48 -2.20 -10.20
C ALA A 27 8.33 -1.67 -11.39
N ASN A 28 9.59 -1.32 -11.15
CA ASN A 28 10.49 -0.84 -12.20
C ASN A 28 11.09 -1.98 -13.03
N SER A 29 11.32 -3.16 -12.44
CA SER A 29 11.86 -4.34 -13.13
C SER A 29 10.83 -5.07 -14.00
N LEU A 30 9.54 -4.82 -13.81
CA LEU A 30 8.48 -5.39 -14.63
C LEU A 30 8.64 -5.06 -16.13
N PRO A 31 8.48 -6.06 -17.03
CA PRO A 31 8.57 -5.86 -18.48
C PRO A 31 7.63 -4.77 -18.98
N THR A 32 8.10 -3.96 -19.94
CA THR A 32 7.30 -2.92 -20.60
C THR A 32 6.21 -3.49 -21.52
N THR A 33 6.27 -4.79 -21.81
CA THR A 33 5.27 -5.52 -22.60
C THR A 33 4.02 -5.88 -21.79
N LEU A 34 4.06 -5.74 -20.46
CA LEU A 34 2.86 -5.88 -19.63
C LEU A 34 1.90 -4.74 -19.94
N PRO A 35 0.59 -5.02 -20.05
CA PRO A 35 -0.39 -3.97 -20.27
C PRO A 35 -0.30 -2.93 -19.15
N ASP A 36 -0.41 -1.65 -19.49
CA ASP A 36 -0.55 -0.64 -18.46
C ASP A 36 -1.93 -0.78 -17.79
N GLY A 37 -1.97 -0.54 -16.48
CA GLY A 37 -3.22 -0.55 -15.75
C GLY A 37 -4.20 0.47 -16.30
N THR A 38 -5.49 0.13 -16.29
CA THR A 38 -6.56 1.04 -16.71
C THR A 38 -6.85 2.08 -15.62
N LYS A 39 -7.13 3.32 -16.04
CA LYS A 39 -7.63 4.39 -15.15
C LYS A 39 -9.00 4.07 -14.55
N ASP A 40 -9.73 3.14 -15.16
CA ASP A 40 -11.03 2.65 -14.69
C ASP A 40 -10.91 1.38 -13.83
N GLY A 41 -9.69 0.97 -13.46
CA GLY A 41 -9.47 -0.20 -12.61
C GLY A 41 -9.68 0.11 -11.12
N PRO A 42 -9.97 -0.89 -10.27
CA PRO A 42 -10.24 -0.68 -8.84
C PRO A 42 -9.07 0.01 -8.11
N ILE A 43 -7.82 -0.29 -8.49
CA ILE A 43 -6.64 0.39 -7.92
C ILE A 43 -6.69 1.90 -8.23
N ALA A 44 -7.01 2.30 -9.46
CA ALA A 44 -7.09 3.70 -9.85
C ALA A 44 -8.26 4.42 -9.19
N ILE A 45 -9.40 3.74 -9.07
CA ILE A 45 -10.62 4.30 -8.47
C ILE A 45 -10.44 4.53 -6.97
N HIS A 46 -9.89 3.56 -6.24
CA HIS A 46 -9.86 3.62 -4.78
C HIS A 46 -8.56 4.17 -4.18
N LEU A 47 -7.41 3.99 -4.84
CA LEU A 47 -6.12 4.46 -4.32
C LEU A 47 -5.69 5.83 -4.88
N SER A 48 -6.53 6.47 -5.70
CA SER A 48 -6.31 7.87 -6.11
C SER A 48 -6.84 8.87 -5.08
N ASN A 49 -7.74 8.45 -4.20
CA ASN A 49 -8.26 9.28 -3.12
C ASN A 49 -7.29 9.28 -1.93
N LEU A 50 -6.77 10.46 -1.60
CA LEU A 50 -5.85 10.67 -0.47
C LEU A 50 -6.51 11.39 0.71
N SER A 51 -7.83 11.60 0.67
CA SER A 51 -8.56 12.21 1.76
C SER A 51 -8.52 11.34 3.01
N VAL A 52 -8.40 11.99 4.16
CA VAL A 52 -8.43 11.36 5.48
C VAL A 52 -9.76 11.71 6.12
N ASP A 53 -10.46 10.69 6.59
CA ASP A 53 -11.61 10.85 7.46
C ASP A 53 -11.16 11.52 8.76
N GLU A 54 -11.73 12.68 9.09
CA GLU A 54 -11.32 13.46 10.27
C GLU A 54 -11.73 12.81 11.60
N GLU A 55 -12.78 11.98 11.59
CA GLU A 55 -13.28 11.29 12.78
C GLU A 55 -12.51 9.98 13.02
N GLU A 56 -12.26 9.21 11.97
CA GLU A 56 -11.65 7.87 12.05
C GLU A 56 -10.11 7.90 11.89
N GLY A 57 -9.60 8.86 11.12
CA GLY A 57 -8.18 9.13 10.95
C GLY A 57 -7.48 8.37 9.81
N PRO A 58 -6.13 8.50 9.75
CA PRO A 58 -5.33 8.09 8.59
C PRO A 58 -5.34 6.58 8.31
N PHE A 59 -5.21 5.75 9.35
CA PHE A 59 -5.14 4.30 9.15
C PHE A 59 -6.47 3.72 8.68
N TYR A 60 -7.58 4.17 9.25
CA TYR A 60 -8.91 3.74 8.80
C TYR A 60 -9.11 4.07 7.32
N SER A 61 -8.79 5.31 6.93
CA SER A 61 -8.90 5.79 5.54
C SER A 61 -8.02 4.96 4.60
N PHE A 62 -6.78 4.67 5.00
CA PHE A 62 -5.87 3.78 4.28
C PHE A 62 -6.46 2.37 4.13
N ASN A 63 -6.86 1.74 5.24
CA ASN A 63 -7.28 0.35 5.27
C ASN A 63 -8.60 0.16 4.50
N ARG A 64 -9.55 1.09 4.62
CA ARG A 64 -10.79 1.08 3.84
C ARG A 64 -10.52 1.08 2.34
N ALA A 65 -9.66 1.98 1.86
CA ALA A 65 -9.30 2.03 0.45
C ALA A 65 -8.54 0.77 0.00
N TRP A 66 -7.67 0.24 0.86
CA TRP A 66 -6.94 -1.00 0.62
C TRP A 66 -7.88 -2.20 0.48
N GLU A 67 -8.82 -2.36 1.40
CA GLU A 67 -9.81 -3.44 1.39
C GLU A 67 -10.71 -3.37 0.16
N LEU A 68 -11.16 -2.19 -0.26
CA LEU A 68 -11.96 -2.04 -1.49
C LEU A 68 -11.23 -2.55 -2.75
N VAL A 69 -9.90 -2.58 -2.74
CA VAL A 69 -9.07 -3.09 -3.85
C VAL A 69 -8.72 -4.55 -3.67
N PHE A 70 -8.31 -4.95 -2.46
CA PHE A 70 -7.64 -6.22 -2.20
C PHE A 70 -8.46 -7.21 -1.38
N GLN A 71 -9.68 -6.88 -0.95
CA GLN A 71 -10.62 -7.81 -0.33
C GLN A 71 -11.28 -8.72 -1.39
N CYS A 72 -10.44 -9.49 -2.07
CA CYS A 72 -10.82 -10.46 -3.08
C CYS A 72 -9.96 -11.73 -2.92
N THR A 73 -10.27 -12.77 -3.70
CA THR A 73 -9.49 -14.02 -3.65
C THR A 73 -8.04 -13.79 -4.10
N ASP A 74 -7.10 -14.62 -3.66
CA ASP A 74 -5.68 -14.47 -4.07
C ASP A 74 -5.49 -14.58 -5.59
N THR A 75 -6.35 -15.36 -6.27
CA THR A 75 -6.38 -15.42 -7.74
C THR A 75 -6.77 -14.07 -8.36
N GLU A 76 -7.72 -13.36 -7.77
CA GLU A 76 -8.13 -12.02 -8.21
C GLU A 76 -7.06 -10.97 -7.88
N LYS A 77 -6.48 -11.01 -6.68
CA LYS A 77 -5.34 -10.16 -6.32
C LYS A 77 -4.20 -10.31 -7.32
N ARG A 78 -3.81 -11.55 -7.66
CA ARG A 78 -2.77 -11.79 -8.69
C ARG A 78 -3.16 -11.16 -10.03
N LYS A 79 -4.41 -11.27 -10.49
CA LYS A 79 -4.86 -10.63 -11.74
C LYS A 79 -4.78 -9.09 -11.69
N LEU A 80 -5.04 -8.48 -10.54
CA LEU A 80 -4.93 -7.04 -10.32
C LEU A 80 -3.46 -6.56 -10.36
N ILE A 81 -2.58 -7.36 -9.77
CA ILE A 81 -1.17 -7.06 -9.53
C ILE A 81 -0.29 -7.37 -10.76
N VAL A 82 -0.38 -8.60 -11.28
CA VAL A 82 0.51 -9.18 -12.32
C VAL A 82 0.42 -8.44 -13.65
N ARG A 83 -0.65 -7.68 -13.87
CA ARG A 83 -0.94 -7.06 -15.16
C ARG A 83 -0.61 -5.58 -15.24
N ARG A 84 -0.05 -4.91 -14.22
CA ARG A 84 -0.16 -3.43 -14.16
C ARG A 84 1.00 -2.70 -13.46
N LYS A 85 2.03 -2.31 -14.23
CA LYS A 85 3.11 -1.39 -13.77
C LYS A 85 2.56 -0.09 -13.19
N TYR A 86 1.55 0.49 -13.84
CA TYR A 86 0.84 1.67 -13.36
C TYR A 86 0.15 1.44 -12.00
N GLY A 87 -0.45 0.27 -11.79
CA GLY A 87 -1.12 -0.09 -10.54
C GLY A 87 -0.16 -0.14 -9.35
N LEU A 88 0.99 -0.79 -9.51
CA LEU A 88 2.01 -0.86 -8.46
C LEU A 88 2.58 0.50 -8.10
N LYS A 89 2.78 1.39 -9.09
CA LYS A 89 3.20 2.77 -8.85
C LYS A 89 2.16 3.56 -8.04
N MET A 90 0.87 3.37 -8.32
CA MET A 90 -0.19 3.98 -7.52
C MET A 90 -0.22 3.45 -6.10
N VAL A 91 -0.14 2.12 -5.90
CA VAL A 91 -0.07 1.52 -4.56
C VAL A 91 1.13 2.09 -3.80
N HIS A 92 2.31 2.15 -4.42
CA HIS A 92 3.49 2.76 -3.81
C HIS A 92 3.23 4.22 -3.41
N SER A 93 2.72 5.04 -4.33
CA SER A 93 2.44 6.46 -4.08
C SER A 93 1.41 6.67 -2.97
N PHE A 94 0.32 5.91 -2.99
CA PHE A 94 -0.74 5.92 -2.00
C PHE A 94 -0.20 5.57 -0.62
N THR A 95 0.48 4.43 -0.47
CA THR A 95 1.03 4.02 0.81
C THR A 95 2.10 5.01 1.31
N THR A 96 2.95 5.53 0.42
CA THR A 96 3.96 6.55 0.77
C THR A 96 3.32 7.83 1.32
N HIS A 97 2.15 8.22 0.82
CA HIS A 97 1.41 9.37 1.33
C HIS A 97 0.94 9.10 2.77
N PHE A 98 0.20 8.00 2.97
CA PHE A 98 -0.42 7.71 4.26
C PHE A 98 0.58 7.47 5.39
N VAL A 99 1.71 6.81 5.11
CA VAL A 99 2.74 6.52 6.14
C VAL A 99 3.51 7.76 6.62
N LYS A 100 3.33 8.90 5.94
CA LYS A 100 3.89 10.20 6.35
C LYS A 100 2.89 11.05 7.13
N LEU A 101 1.62 10.64 7.21
CA LEU A 101 0.61 11.37 7.94
C LEU A 101 0.79 11.18 9.44
N LYS A 102 0.61 12.27 10.19
CA LYS A 102 0.70 12.23 11.65
C LYS A 102 -0.38 11.33 12.24
N GLY A 103 0.00 10.44 13.16
CA GLY A 103 -0.92 9.53 13.83
C GLY A 103 -1.12 8.19 13.10
N ILE A 104 -0.50 8.00 11.93
CA ILE A 104 -0.47 6.69 11.26
C ILE A 104 0.31 5.65 12.06
N GLU A 105 1.20 6.09 12.94
CA GLU A 105 2.01 5.26 13.84
C GLU A 105 1.23 4.75 15.05
N ALA A 106 0.06 5.34 15.36
CA ALA A 106 -0.72 4.97 16.52
C ALA A 106 -1.16 3.49 16.47
N ASN A 107 -1.32 2.87 17.65
CA ASN A 107 -1.94 1.56 17.81
C ASN A 107 -1.31 0.42 16.98
N GLY A 108 -0.03 0.55 16.58
CA GLY A 108 0.65 -0.48 15.78
C GLY A 108 0.22 -0.53 14.31
N ASN A 109 -0.49 0.48 13.83
CA ASN A 109 -0.99 0.56 12.46
C ASN A 109 0.11 0.42 11.38
N LEU A 110 1.33 0.87 11.65
CA LEU A 110 2.48 0.66 10.74
C LEU A 110 2.82 -0.82 10.54
N VAL A 111 2.56 -1.69 11.53
CA VAL A 111 2.76 -3.14 11.39
C VAL A 111 1.75 -3.71 10.39
N LEU A 112 0.49 -3.30 10.49
CA LEU A 112 -0.57 -3.73 9.58
C LEU A 112 -0.31 -3.26 8.14
N ILE A 113 0.16 -2.03 7.97
CA ILE A 113 0.61 -1.53 6.65
C ILE A 113 1.79 -2.38 6.12
N ALA A 114 2.74 -2.74 6.97
CA ALA A 114 3.86 -3.59 6.57
C ALA A 114 3.40 -5.00 6.16
N GLU A 115 2.40 -5.58 6.84
CA GLU A 115 1.81 -6.87 6.47
C GLU A 115 1.12 -6.81 5.11
N HIS A 116 0.31 -5.78 4.86
CA HIS A 116 -0.30 -5.50 3.57
C HIS A 116 0.73 -5.42 2.43
N LEU A 117 1.83 -4.69 2.65
CA LEU A 117 2.93 -4.58 1.68
C LEU A 117 3.66 -5.93 1.47
N LYS A 118 3.90 -6.70 2.52
CA LYS A 118 4.54 -8.03 2.42
C LYS A 118 3.70 -9.00 1.61
N THR A 119 2.40 -9.08 1.89
CA THR A 119 1.48 -9.93 1.12
C THR A 119 1.46 -9.51 -0.35
N LEU A 120 1.41 -8.21 -0.63
CA LEU A 120 1.49 -7.69 -1.99
C LEU A 120 2.78 -8.11 -2.70
N LEU A 121 3.93 -7.91 -2.05
CA LEU A 121 5.24 -8.28 -2.60
C LEU A 121 5.34 -9.77 -2.88
N GLN A 122 4.90 -10.62 -1.93
CA GLN A 122 4.88 -12.07 -2.09
C GLN A 122 4.06 -12.48 -3.32
N LEU A 123 2.87 -11.91 -3.50
CA LEU A 123 2.03 -12.17 -4.67
C LEU A 123 2.66 -11.74 -6.00
N ILE A 124 3.55 -10.73 -5.99
CA ILE A 124 4.28 -10.32 -7.20
C ILE A 124 5.44 -11.26 -7.48
N THR A 125 6.20 -11.66 -6.46
CA THR A 125 7.41 -12.47 -6.61
C THR A 125 7.15 -13.96 -6.83
N GLU A 126 5.98 -14.45 -6.45
CA GLU A 126 5.55 -15.84 -6.70
C GLU A 126 4.96 -16.06 -8.11
N VAL A 127 5.09 -15.08 -9.01
CA VAL A 127 4.56 -15.12 -10.38
C VAL A 127 5.71 -15.12 -11.36
#